data_AF-A0ABD6PIU2-F1
#
_entry.id   AF-A0ABD6PIU2-F1
#
_cell.length_a   1.000
_cell.length_b   1.000
_cell.length_c   1.000
_cell.angle_alpha   90.00
_cell.angle_beta   90.00
_cell.angle_gamma   90.00
#
_symmetry.space_group_name_H-M   'P 1'
#
loop_
_entity.id
_entity.type
_entity.pdbx_description
1 polymer ?
#
loop_
_entity_poly.entity_id
_entity_poly.type
_entity_poly.pdbx_seq_one_letter_code
_entity_poly.pdbx_strand_id
1 'polypeptide(L)'
;MIEFKFNPITGELNLDGLPLKIDTEEGFCKCDLYHELVKRKAVNKNMSNHYLVDSVMFFDKEFQVTIRPVCYGFHFMLHLVDKNSQYYKSLNDWNARTNVHMLNESVKSLSDWLKESLNLDTPDTTETDIIRWNFEWGRVSVSYETKSFNHGVYIVWNIK
;
A
#
# COMPACT_ATOMS: atom_id res chain seq x y z
N MET A 1 14.98 8.69 1.27
CA MET A 1 14.29 7.41 1.10
C MET A 1 13.76 7.01 2.46
N ILE A 2 12.45 6.74 2.56
CA ILE A 2 11.77 6.49 3.84
C ILE A 2 11.73 4.99 4.12
N GLU A 3 12.11 4.55 5.30
CA GLU A 3 12.01 3.14 5.72
C GLU A 3 10.59 2.82 6.20
N PHE A 4 9.95 1.82 5.61
CA PHE A 4 8.66 1.30 6.05
C PHE A 4 8.82 0.01 6.84
N LYS A 5 8.21 -0.01 8.04
CA LYS A 5 8.07 -1.19 8.87
C LYS A 5 6.61 -1.46 9.13
N PHE A 6 6.23 -2.72 9.00
CA PHE A 6 4.87 -3.18 9.19
C PHE A 6 4.89 -4.49 9.98
N ASN A 7 4.08 -4.57 11.03
CA ASN A 7 3.85 -5.78 11.79
C ASN A 7 2.49 -6.38 11.40
N PRO A 8 2.46 -7.53 10.68
CA PRO A 8 1.21 -8.13 10.24
C PRO A 8 0.38 -8.70 11.39
N ILE A 9 1.00 -9.02 12.54
CA ILE A 9 0.29 -9.57 13.70
C ILE A 9 -0.51 -8.46 14.40
N THR A 10 0.09 -7.30 14.62
CA THR A 10 -0.53 -6.19 15.37
C THR A 10 -1.22 -5.16 14.48
N GLY A 11 -0.88 -5.11 13.20
CA GLY A 11 -1.30 -4.04 12.29
C GLY A 11 -0.60 -2.72 12.55
N GLU A 12 0.45 -2.71 13.38
CA GLU A 12 1.23 -1.51 13.62
C GLU A 12 2.15 -1.22 12.45
N LEU A 13 2.33 0.07 12.19
CA LEU A 13 3.17 0.52 11.10
C LEU A 13 3.94 1.79 11.41
N ASN A 14 5.07 1.92 10.75
CA ASN A 14 6.05 2.94 11.03
C ASN A 14 6.75 3.37 9.74
N LEU A 15 6.99 4.68 9.61
CA LEU A 15 7.75 5.29 8.53
C LEU A 15 8.89 6.12 9.14
N ASP A 16 10.14 5.77 8.83
CA ASP A 16 11.35 6.43 9.35
C ASP A 16 11.41 6.58 10.88
N GLY A 17 10.99 5.55 11.60
CA GLY A 17 10.95 5.55 13.06
C GLY A 17 9.70 6.21 13.65
N LEU A 18 8.85 6.87 12.84
CA LEU A 18 7.63 7.52 13.30
C LEU A 18 6.39 6.64 13.08
N PRO A 19 5.53 6.45 14.11
CA PRO A 19 4.33 5.65 13.97
C PRO A 19 3.31 6.35 13.07
N LEU A 20 2.68 5.59 12.17
CA LEU A 20 1.53 6.07 11.41
C LEU A 20 0.25 5.59 12.10
N LYS A 21 -0.47 6.54 12.69
CA LYS A 21 -1.74 6.26 13.36
C LYS A 21 -2.87 6.12 12.35
N ILE A 22 -3.77 5.18 12.62
CA ILE A 22 -5.01 4.99 11.88
C ILE A 22 -5.98 6.09 12.32
N ASP A 23 -6.09 7.14 11.51
CA ASP A 23 -6.81 8.36 11.88
C ASP A 23 -7.53 8.97 10.67
N THR A 24 -8.42 9.93 10.96
CA THR A 24 -9.03 10.85 10.00
C THR A 24 -7.99 11.72 9.30
N GLU A 25 -8.39 12.37 8.20
CA GLU A 25 -7.52 13.34 7.51
C GLU A 25 -7.03 14.45 8.45
N GLU A 26 -7.90 14.95 9.33
CA GLU A 26 -7.54 15.99 10.31
C GLU A 26 -6.47 15.50 11.30
N GLY A 27 -6.64 14.29 11.84
CA GLY A 27 -5.67 13.70 12.77
C GLY A 27 -4.34 13.35 12.09
N PHE A 28 -4.39 12.77 10.89
CA PHE A 28 -3.20 12.50 10.09
C PHE A 28 -2.41 13.78 9.78
N CYS A 29 -3.08 14.86 9.38
CA CYS A 29 -2.41 16.13 9.05
C CYS A 29 -1.80 16.84 10.26
N LYS A 30 -2.13 16.43 11.49
CA LYS A 30 -1.57 17.00 12.73
C LYS A 30 -0.51 16.12 13.38
N CYS A 31 -0.28 14.90 12.88
CA CYS A 31 0.66 13.96 13.49
C CYS A 31 2.13 14.29 13.11
N ASP A 32 3.05 13.87 13.98
CA ASP A 32 4.49 14.11 13.81
C ASP A 32 5.03 13.54 12.50
N LEU A 33 4.55 12.36 12.09
CA LEU A 33 4.90 11.73 10.83
C LEU A 33 4.58 12.62 9.63
N TYR A 34 3.36 13.16 9.55
CA TYR A 34 2.97 14.03 8.43
C TYR A 34 3.83 15.30 8.38
N HIS A 35 4.06 15.95 9.53
CA HIS A 35 4.91 17.13 9.59
C HIS A 35 6.35 16.84 9.14
N GLU A 36 6.92 15.70 9.55
CA GLU A 36 8.27 15.31 9.13
C GLU A 36 8.33 15.00 7.63
N LEU A 37 7.33 14.31 7.08
CA LEU A 37 7.23 14.06 5.64
C LEU A 37 7.13 15.37 4.83
N VAL A 38 6.34 16.34 5.31
CA VAL A 38 6.22 17.67 4.68
C VAL A 38 7.56 18.41 4.74
N LYS A 39 8.24 18.42 5.89
CA LYS A 39 9.55 19.06 6.06
C LYS A 39 10.60 18.48 5.11
N ARG A 40 10.56 17.17 4.86
CA ARG A 40 11.43 16.47 3.90
C ARG A 40 10.99 16.63 2.44
N LYS A 41 9.86 17.28 2.17
CA LYS A 41 9.20 17.32 0.84
C LYS A 41 8.98 15.91 0.26
N ALA A 42 8.69 14.96 1.14
CA ALA A 42 8.56 13.55 0.78
C ALA A 42 7.10 13.10 0.62
N VAL A 43 6.14 13.96 1.01
CA VAL A 43 4.71 13.71 0.82
C VAL A 43 4.09 14.77 -0.09
N ASN A 44 3.29 14.32 -1.05
CA ASN A 44 2.50 15.16 -1.94
C ASN A 44 1.01 14.82 -1.81
N LYS A 45 0.16 15.84 -1.69
CA LYS A 45 -1.29 15.65 -1.75
C LYS A 45 -1.71 15.64 -3.21
N ASN A 46 -1.78 14.44 -3.80
CA ASN A 46 -2.10 14.29 -5.22
C ASN A 46 -3.61 14.36 -5.49
N MET A 47 -4.41 13.94 -4.52
CA MET A 47 -5.87 14.00 -4.57
C MET A 47 -6.41 14.28 -3.16
N SER A 48 -7.67 14.71 -3.06
CA SER A 48 -8.33 14.87 -1.75
C SER A 48 -8.23 13.58 -0.94
N ASN A 49 -7.79 13.69 0.33
CA ASN A 49 -7.57 12.56 1.24
C ASN A 49 -6.55 11.50 0.77
N HIS A 50 -5.72 11.76 -0.24
CA HIS A 50 -4.69 10.83 -0.69
C HIS A 50 -3.32 11.51 -0.70
N TYR A 51 -2.42 10.96 0.12
CA TYR A 51 -1.10 11.48 0.38
C TYR A 51 -0.06 10.51 -0.19
N LEU A 52 0.64 10.94 -1.22
CA LEU A 52 1.64 10.15 -1.91
C LEU A 52 3.02 10.35 -1.29
N VAL A 53 3.66 9.26 -0.91
CA VAL A 53 5.08 9.20 -0.56
C VAL A 53 5.80 8.41 -1.65
N ASP A 54 6.64 9.09 -2.43
CA ASP A 54 7.13 8.52 -3.71
C ASP A 54 8.24 7.46 -3.57
N SER A 55 9.01 7.50 -2.48
CA SER A 55 10.18 6.64 -2.30
C SER A 55 10.23 6.09 -0.89
N VAL A 56 9.68 4.88 -0.75
CA VAL A 56 9.59 4.14 0.51
C VAL A 56 10.23 2.76 0.34
N MET A 57 11.25 2.44 1.14
CA MET A 57 11.80 1.09 1.19
C MET A 57 10.99 0.21 2.10
N PHE A 58 10.59 -0.95 1.60
CA PHE A 58 9.99 -2.00 2.37
C PHE A 58 10.75 -3.30 2.08
N PHE A 59 11.46 -3.80 3.10
CA PHE A 59 12.48 -4.82 2.93
C PHE A 59 13.48 -4.44 1.82
N ASP A 60 13.59 -5.25 0.77
CA ASP A 60 14.52 -5.12 -0.35
C ASP A 60 13.93 -4.38 -1.56
N LYS A 61 12.69 -3.88 -1.47
CA LYS A 61 11.98 -3.22 -2.57
C LYS A 61 11.66 -1.75 -2.28
N GLU A 62 11.72 -0.93 -3.32
CA GLU A 62 11.26 0.46 -3.29
C GLU A 62 9.82 0.57 -3.79
N PHE A 63 8.98 1.22 -3.00
CA PHE A 63 7.57 1.44 -3.28
C PHE A 63 7.24 2.93 -3.38
N GLN A 64 6.28 3.22 -4.24
CA GLN A 64 5.45 4.41 -4.11
C GLN A 64 4.26 4.07 -3.21
N VAL A 65 4.02 4.86 -2.16
CA VAL A 65 2.98 4.58 -1.15
C VAL A 65 1.95 5.69 -1.13
N THR A 66 0.69 5.33 -1.33
CA THR A 66 -0.45 6.23 -1.11
C THR A 66 -1.06 5.95 0.24
N ILE A 67 -1.06 6.96 1.11
CA ILE A 67 -1.75 6.96 2.40
C ILE A 67 -3.12 7.59 2.20
N ARG A 68 -4.18 6.84 2.51
CA ARG A 68 -5.55 7.34 2.57
C ARG A 68 -6.05 7.27 4.02
N PRO A 69 -6.05 8.40 4.73
CA PRO A 69 -6.69 8.50 6.05
C PRO A 69 -8.17 8.10 6.01
N VAL A 70 -8.78 7.94 7.17
CA VAL A 70 -10.22 7.70 7.28
C VAL A 70 -10.98 8.89 6.71
N CYS A 71 -11.81 8.68 5.69
CA CYS A 71 -12.59 9.73 5.05
C CYS A 71 -13.87 9.18 4.42
N TYR A 72 -14.98 9.91 4.50
CA TYR A 72 -16.23 9.62 3.77
C TYR A 72 -16.74 8.16 3.88
N GLY A 73 -16.63 7.55 5.07
CA GLY A 73 -17.03 6.16 5.30
C GLY A 73 -16.05 5.11 4.75
N PHE A 74 -14.95 5.53 4.14
CA PHE A 74 -13.86 4.64 3.74
C PHE A 74 -12.89 4.39 4.88
N HIS A 75 -12.47 3.13 4.99
CA HIS A 75 -11.42 2.72 5.89
C HIS A 75 -10.06 3.34 5.55
N PHE A 76 -9.24 3.53 6.59
CA PHE A 76 -7.83 3.85 6.43
C PHE A 76 -7.17 2.81 5.55
N MET A 77 -6.36 3.25 4.58
CA MET A 77 -5.76 2.38 3.60
C MET A 77 -4.36 2.85 3.22
N LEU A 78 -3.47 1.88 3.05
CA LEU A 78 -2.21 2.03 2.33
C LEU A 78 -2.27 1.28 1.01
N HIS A 79 -1.86 1.94 -0.07
CA HIS A 79 -1.65 1.33 -1.39
C HIS A 79 -0.19 1.50 -1.77
N LEU A 80 0.51 0.38 -1.92
CA LEU A 80 1.93 0.33 -2.25
C LEU A 80 2.13 -0.22 -3.66
N VAL A 81 2.87 0.51 -4.49
CA VAL A 81 3.21 0.13 -5.87
C VAL A 81 4.72 -0.08 -5.98
N ASP A 82 5.15 -1.32 -6.27
CA ASP A 82 6.58 -1.67 -6.45
C ASP A 82 7.14 -0.92 -7.67
N LYS A 83 8.11 -0.02 -7.45
CA LYS A 83 8.70 0.82 -8.50
C LYS A 83 9.54 0.03 -9.50
N ASN A 84 10.00 -1.15 -9.13
CA ASN A 84 10.76 -2.04 -10.01
C ASN A 84 9.87 -2.94 -10.87
N SER A 85 8.57 -3.04 -10.53
CA SER A 85 7.62 -3.88 -11.25
C SER A 85 7.39 -3.43 -12.68
N GLN A 86 7.00 -4.38 -13.54
CA GLN A 86 6.55 -4.07 -14.90
C GLN A 86 5.31 -3.17 -14.88
N TYR A 87 4.43 -3.36 -13.90
CA TYR A 87 3.25 -2.53 -13.70
C TYR A 87 3.60 -1.04 -13.52
N TYR A 88 4.54 -0.71 -12.62
CA TYR A 88 4.93 0.68 -12.38
C TYR A 88 5.53 1.34 -13.63
N LYS A 89 6.37 0.59 -14.36
CA LYS A 89 6.95 1.04 -15.64
C LYS A 89 5.90 1.28 -16.72
N SER A 90 4.73 0.66 -16.59
CA SER A 90 3.62 0.78 -17.54
C SER A 90 2.64 1.91 -17.22
N LEU A 91 2.82 2.66 -16.11
CA LEU A 91 1.82 3.64 -15.65
C LEU A 91 1.45 4.72 -16.67
N ASN A 92 2.37 5.06 -17.57
CA ASN A 92 2.18 6.07 -18.63
C ASN A 92 1.68 5.49 -19.97
N ASP A 93 1.51 4.17 -20.07
CA ASP A 93 0.98 3.48 -21.26
C ASP A 93 -0.27 2.69 -20.86
N TRP A 94 -1.43 3.15 -21.32
CA TRP A 94 -2.71 2.52 -21.00
C TRP A 94 -2.79 1.07 -21.48
N ASN A 95 -2.29 0.75 -22.67
CA ASN A 95 -2.38 -0.60 -23.22
C ASN A 95 -1.48 -1.56 -22.44
N ALA A 96 -0.28 -1.12 -22.08
CA ALA A 96 0.62 -1.92 -21.24
C ALA A 96 0.07 -2.08 -19.82
N ARG A 97 -0.46 -0.99 -19.22
CA ARG A 97 -1.02 -0.99 -17.87
C ARG A 97 -2.25 -1.89 -17.72
N THR A 98 -3.08 -1.95 -18.75
CA THR A 98 -4.33 -2.75 -18.74
C THR A 98 -4.13 -4.19 -19.24
N ASN A 99 -2.88 -4.60 -19.49
CA ASN A 99 -2.57 -5.96 -19.87
C ASN A 99 -2.84 -6.93 -18.70
N VAL A 100 -3.97 -7.62 -18.76
CA VAL A 100 -4.44 -8.56 -17.73
C VAL A 100 -3.45 -9.70 -17.47
N HIS A 101 -2.75 -10.18 -18.51
CA HIS A 101 -1.77 -11.25 -18.32
C HIS A 101 -0.60 -10.78 -17.44
N MET A 102 -0.04 -9.60 -17.75
CA MET A 102 1.01 -8.97 -16.93
C MET A 102 0.53 -8.68 -15.50
N LEU A 103 -0.72 -8.25 -15.34
CA LEU A 103 -1.29 -7.98 -14.02
C LEU A 103 -1.45 -9.24 -13.18
N ASN A 104 -1.94 -10.34 -13.76
CA ASN A 104 -2.05 -11.63 -13.09
C ASN A 104 -0.68 -12.16 -12.62
N GLU A 105 0.33 -12.05 -13.49
CA GLU A 105 1.71 -12.40 -13.12
C GLU A 105 2.27 -11.51 -12.02
N SER A 106 1.97 -10.21 -12.08
CA SER A 106 2.39 -9.23 -11.07
C SER A 106 1.75 -9.50 -9.72
N VAL A 107 0.45 -9.86 -9.67
CA VAL A 107 -0.24 -10.24 -8.43
C VAL A 107 0.45 -11.43 -7.79
N LYS A 108 0.70 -12.49 -8.56
CA LYS A 108 1.36 -13.69 -8.05
C LYS A 108 2.77 -13.40 -7.54
N SER A 109 3.60 -12.74 -8.34
CA SER A 109 4.99 -12.44 -7.95
C SER A 109 5.07 -11.53 -6.72
N LEU A 110 4.22 -10.51 -6.66
CA LEU A 110 4.19 -9.58 -5.52
C LEU A 110 3.59 -10.24 -4.27
N SER A 111 2.62 -11.15 -4.40
CA SER A 111 2.08 -11.91 -3.28
C SER A 111 3.06 -12.92 -2.71
N ASP A 112 3.83 -13.60 -3.57
CA ASP A 112 4.86 -14.57 -3.15
C ASP A 112 5.94 -13.83 -2.34
N TRP A 113 6.46 -12.72 -2.86
CA TRP A 113 7.41 -11.87 -2.14
C TRP A 113 6.85 -11.34 -0.81
N LEU A 114 5.60 -10.87 -0.79
CA LEU A 114 5.00 -10.31 0.42
C LEU A 114 4.82 -11.38 1.50
N LYS A 115 4.39 -12.58 1.09
CA LYS A 115 4.25 -13.73 1.97
C LYS A 115 5.58 -14.10 2.62
N GLU A 116 6.65 -14.20 1.83
CA GLU A 116 7.99 -14.52 2.32
C GLU A 116 8.53 -13.43 3.25
N SER A 117 8.42 -12.16 2.83
CA SER A 117 8.97 -11.01 3.56
C SER A 117 8.33 -10.83 4.93
N LEU A 118 7.01 -11.05 5.02
CA LEU A 118 6.25 -10.90 6.26
C LEU A 118 6.03 -12.23 7.01
N ASN A 119 6.57 -13.33 6.50
CA ASN A 119 6.34 -14.69 7.01
C ASN A 119 4.84 -14.97 7.24
N LEU A 120 4.02 -14.70 6.23
CA LEU A 120 2.57 -14.89 6.30
C LEU A 120 2.18 -16.35 6.06
N ASP A 121 1.10 -16.77 6.72
CA ASP A 121 0.47 -18.06 6.52
C ASP A 121 -0.22 -18.17 5.14
N THR A 122 -0.98 -19.25 4.94
CA THR A 122 -1.80 -19.44 3.75
C THR A 122 -2.84 -18.32 3.61
N PRO A 123 -3.01 -17.72 2.41
CA PRO A 123 -4.03 -16.69 2.18
C PRO A 123 -5.45 -17.22 2.41
N ASP A 124 -6.33 -16.37 2.94
CA ASP A 124 -7.77 -16.63 3.06
C ASP A 124 -8.50 -16.57 1.71
N THR A 125 -7.95 -15.83 0.75
CA THR A 125 -8.50 -15.72 -0.61
C THR A 125 -7.37 -15.85 -1.62
N THR A 126 -7.59 -16.67 -2.64
CA THR A 126 -6.69 -16.89 -3.77
C THR A 126 -7.50 -16.92 -5.05
N GLU A 127 -7.50 -15.81 -5.78
CA GLU A 127 -8.06 -15.67 -7.11
C GLU A 127 -6.98 -15.08 -8.03
N THR A 128 -7.22 -15.09 -9.34
CA THR A 128 -6.21 -14.68 -10.33
C THR A 128 -5.77 -13.22 -10.15
N ASP A 129 -6.72 -12.36 -9.77
CA ASP A 129 -6.55 -10.92 -9.60
C ASP A 129 -6.38 -10.48 -8.15
N ILE A 130 -6.47 -11.42 -7.18
CA ILE A 130 -6.35 -11.10 -5.76
C ILE A 130 -5.85 -12.27 -4.90
N ILE A 131 -4.84 -11.97 -4.07
CA ILE A 131 -4.41 -12.76 -2.93
C ILE A 131 -4.65 -11.94 -1.65
N ARG A 132 -5.29 -12.52 -0.62
CA ARG A 132 -5.66 -11.78 0.61
C ARG A 132 -5.42 -12.59 1.88
N TRP A 133 -4.93 -11.88 2.90
CA TRP A 133 -4.85 -12.32 4.30
C TRP A 133 -5.71 -11.41 5.17
N ASN A 134 -6.57 -12.00 6.00
CA ASN A 134 -7.42 -11.32 6.96
C ASN A 134 -6.81 -11.42 8.36
N PHE A 135 -6.92 -10.32 9.11
CA PHE A 135 -6.46 -10.21 10.48
C PHE A 135 -7.58 -9.60 11.33
N GLU A 136 -7.50 -9.76 12.65
CA GLU A 136 -8.48 -9.13 13.55
C GLU A 136 -8.51 -7.61 13.40
N TRP A 137 -7.35 -6.99 13.17
CA TRP A 137 -7.20 -5.55 13.00
C TRP A 137 -7.56 -5.04 11.59
N GLY A 138 -7.62 -5.92 10.57
CA GLY A 138 -7.73 -5.47 9.19
C GLY A 138 -7.44 -6.56 8.16
N ARG A 139 -6.92 -6.16 7.01
CA ARG A 139 -6.53 -7.08 5.93
C ARG A 139 -5.36 -6.56 5.13
N VAL A 140 -4.60 -7.49 4.58
CA VAL A 140 -3.53 -7.26 3.60
C VAL A 140 -3.93 -8.00 2.33
N SER A 141 -3.82 -7.36 1.18
CA SER A 141 -4.03 -8.03 -0.10
C SER A 141 -3.05 -7.54 -1.16
N VAL A 142 -2.70 -8.43 -2.08
CA VAL A 142 -2.09 -8.06 -3.36
C VAL A 142 -3.15 -8.26 -4.42
N SER A 143 -3.47 -7.20 -5.15
CA SER A 143 -4.53 -7.26 -6.16
C SER A 143 -4.38 -6.19 -7.21
N TYR A 144 -5.20 -6.27 -8.25
CA TYR A 144 -5.53 -5.11 -9.08
C TYR A 144 -7.03 -4.87 -9.15
N GLU A 145 -7.47 -3.61 -9.25
CA GLU A 145 -8.88 -3.30 -9.45
C GLU A 145 -9.25 -3.44 -10.94
N THR A 146 -10.36 -4.13 -11.24
CA THR A 146 -10.67 -4.61 -12.59
C THR A 146 -11.17 -3.54 -13.58
N LYS A 147 -11.48 -2.33 -13.12
CA LYS A 147 -11.91 -1.19 -13.96
C LYS A 147 -10.81 -0.17 -14.20
N SER A 148 -10.01 0.10 -13.19
CA SER A 148 -8.95 1.09 -13.13
C SER A 148 -7.56 0.49 -13.30
N PHE A 149 -7.44 -0.83 -13.20
CA PHE A 149 -6.20 -1.58 -13.30
C PHE A 149 -5.14 -1.03 -12.33
N ASN A 150 -5.58 -0.52 -11.17
CA ASN A 150 -4.70 -0.11 -10.10
C ASN A 150 -4.20 -1.36 -9.40
N HIS A 151 -2.92 -1.68 -9.56
CA HIS A 151 -2.27 -2.85 -8.98
C HIS A 151 -1.39 -2.46 -7.80
N GLY A 152 -1.26 -3.33 -6.81
CA GLY A 152 -0.29 -3.19 -5.74
C GLY A 152 -0.66 -3.97 -4.49
N VAL A 153 0.08 -3.69 -3.41
CA VAL A 153 -0.28 -4.13 -2.06
C VAL A 153 -1.28 -3.15 -1.48
N TYR A 154 -2.36 -3.66 -0.91
CA TYR A 154 -3.37 -2.91 -0.18
C TYR A 154 -3.39 -3.38 1.27
N ILE A 155 -3.21 -2.46 2.20
CA ILE A 155 -3.38 -2.71 3.63
C ILE A 155 -4.53 -1.84 4.11
N VAL A 156 -5.57 -2.47 4.68
CA VAL A 156 -6.80 -1.78 5.07
C VAL A 156 -7.16 -2.17 6.50
N TRP A 157 -7.38 -1.19 7.36
CA TRP A 157 -7.75 -1.42 8.75
C TRP A 157 -9.26 -1.48 8.90
N ASN A 158 -9.74 -2.45 9.68
CA ASN A 158 -11.13 -2.49 10.06
C ASN A 158 -11.37 -1.35 11.06
N ILE A 159 -12.15 -0.35 10.68
CA ILE A 159 -12.59 0.66 11.63
C ILE A 159 -13.83 0.08 12.31
N LYS A 160 -13.73 -0.15 13.62
CA LYS A 160 -14.90 -0.45 14.47
C LYS A 160 -15.66 0.84 14.77
#